data_AF-A0A2G1BQ73-F1
#
_entry.id   AF-A0A2G1BQ73-F1
#
_cell.length_a   1.000
_cell.length_b   1.000
_cell.length_c   1.000
_cell.angle_alpha   90.00
_cell.angle_beta   90.00
_cell.angle_gamma   90.00
#
_symmetry.space_group_name_H-M   'P 1'
#
loop_
_entity.id
_entity.type
_entity.pdbx_description
1 polymer ?
#
loop_
_entity_poly.entity_id
_entity_poly.type
_entity_poly.pdbx_seq_one_letter_code
_entity_poly.pdbx_strand_id
1 'polypeptide(L)'
;TGVEVIGTEVSEAVVGGCGEIVRQWGSTDNCGNTVSHTQTITVTDTTAPVLSSEPADVSVDCEAIPAVPTITATDNCDTVVDVVFTEVSNTVVDGCGEIVRQWESTDNCGNTVSHTQTITVTDTTAPVLSAEPGDVSVDCEAIPAVPTITATDNCDTVVDVVFTEVSNTVVDGCGEIVRQW
;
A
#
# COMPACT_ATOMS: atom_id res chain seq x y z
N THR A 1 14.12 30.38 63.84
CA THR A 1 14.63 29.10 63.33
C THR A 1 14.35 29.06 61.85
N GLY A 2 15.36 29.38 61.03
CA GLY A 2 15.25 29.35 59.58
C GLY A 2 16.10 28.21 59.05
N VAL A 3 15.49 27.30 58.31
CA VAL A 3 16.16 26.32 57.48
C VAL A 3 15.73 26.67 56.07
N GLU A 4 16.69 26.90 55.18
CA GLU A 4 16.41 27.15 53.76
C GLU A 4 16.44 25.82 53.03
N VAL A 5 15.29 25.40 52.50
CA VAL A 5 15.17 24.22 51.63
C VAL A 5 15.13 24.72 50.19
N ILE A 6 16.10 24.31 49.39
CA ILE A 6 16.16 24.59 47.96
C ILE A 6 15.81 23.29 47.24
N GLY A 7 14.68 23.28 46.53
CA GLY A 7 14.32 22.21 45.60
C GLY A 7 14.65 22.65 44.18
N THR A 8 15.49 21.90 43.49
CA THR A 8 15.80 22.14 42.08
C THR A 8 15.42 20.89 41.29
N GLU A 9 14.58 21.07 40.26
CA GLU A 9 14.36 20.05 39.25
C GLU A 9 15.52 20.08 38.25
N VAL A 10 16.14 18.93 38.02
CA VAL A 10 17.35 18.78 37.20
C VAL A 10 17.10 17.63 36.22
N SER A 11 16.08 17.73 35.36
CA SER A 11 15.75 16.63 34.43
C SER A 11 16.14 16.89 32.99
N GLU A 12 16.38 15.79 32.26
CA GLU A 12 16.14 15.69 30.82
C GLU A 12 14.62 15.62 30.58
N ALA A 13 14.16 16.11 29.43
CA ALA A 13 12.73 16.29 29.19
C ALA A 13 12.01 14.94 29.01
N VAL A 14 10.85 14.76 29.65
CA VAL A 14 9.90 13.70 29.28
C VAL A 14 9.26 14.11 27.95
N VAL A 15 9.49 13.31 26.92
CA VAL A 15 8.96 13.55 25.57
C VAL A 15 8.06 12.38 25.19
N GLY A 16 6.83 12.68 24.76
CA GLY A 16 5.88 11.66 24.31
C GLY A 16 5.60 10.55 25.33
N GLY A 17 5.65 10.84 26.63
CA GLY A 17 5.44 9.82 27.68
C GLY A 17 6.67 9.01 28.09
N CYS A 18 7.85 9.28 27.52
CA CYS A 18 9.09 8.59 27.89
C CYS A 18 10.19 9.53 28.38
N GLY A 19 10.91 9.09 29.42
CA GLY A 19 12.09 9.77 29.93
C GLY A 19 12.24 9.64 31.45
N GLU A 20 13.15 10.44 32.01
CA GLU A 20 13.38 10.48 33.45
C GLU A 20 13.25 11.90 33.99
N ILE A 21 12.60 12.03 35.14
CA ILE A 21 12.58 13.26 35.93
C ILE A 21 13.48 13.06 37.14
N VAL A 22 14.51 13.91 37.26
CA VAL A 22 15.40 13.91 38.42
C VAL A 22 15.15 15.17 39.25
N ARG A 23 14.87 14.96 40.54
CA ARG A 23 14.65 16.04 41.51
C ARG A 23 15.70 15.98 42.59
N GLN A 24 16.27 17.14 42.92
CA GLN A 24 17.22 17.26 44.01
C GLN A 24 16.74 18.28 45.03
N TRP A 25 16.77 17.90 46.30
CA TRP A 25 16.52 18.81 47.42
C TRP A 25 17.80 18.97 48.21
N GLY A 26 18.11 20.22 48.55
CA GLY A 26 19.18 20.58 49.46
C GLY A 26 18.63 21.40 50.63
N SER A 27 19.24 21.26 51.79
CA SER A 27 18.94 22.10 52.94
C SER A 27 20.22 22.52 53.63
N THR A 28 20.29 23.78 54.04
CA THR A 28 21.41 24.35 54.80
C THR A 28 20.89 25.02 56.06
N ASP A 29 21.47 24.71 57.22
CA ASP A 29 21.15 25.43 58.46
C ASP A 29 22.02 26.69 58.65
N ASN A 30 21.65 27.52 59.63
CA ASN A 30 22.37 28.77 59.93
C ASN A 30 23.82 28.56 60.40
N CYS A 31 24.19 27.34 60.77
CA CYS A 31 25.55 26.97 61.16
C CYS A 31 26.37 26.43 59.98
N GLY A 32 25.78 26.31 58.78
CA GLY A 32 26.42 25.82 57.57
C GLY A 32 26.36 24.30 57.39
N ASN A 33 25.58 23.57 58.20
CA ASN A 33 25.38 22.13 57.98
C ASN A 33 24.48 21.91 56.78
N THR A 34 24.85 20.99 55.89
CA THR A 34 24.12 20.70 54.65
C THR A 34 23.62 19.25 54.59
N VAL A 35 22.50 19.04 53.91
CA VAL A 35 22.01 17.71 53.51
C VAL A 35 21.40 17.80 52.11
N SER A 36 21.48 16.71 51.35
CA SER A 36 20.78 16.61 50.06
C SER A 36 20.15 15.24 49.84
N HIS A 37 19.12 15.20 49.00
CA HIS A 37 18.45 13.99 48.56
C HIS A 37 18.09 14.10 47.09
N THR A 38 18.20 13.00 46.35
CA THR A 38 17.85 12.91 44.93
C THR A 38 16.77 11.86 44.75
N GLN A 39 15.71 12.21 44.02
CA GLN A 39 14.68 11.30 43.54
C GLN A 39 14.77 11.21 42.02
N THR A 40 14.87 9.98 41.51
CA THR A 40 14.68 9.69 40.08
C THR A 40 13.29 9.11 39.88
N ILE A 41 12.54 9.65 38.92
CA ILE A 41 11.22 9.18 38.51
C ILE A 41 11.33 8.78 37.04
N THR A 42 11.15 7.50 36.75
CA THR A 42 11.12 6.99 35.38
C THR A 42 9.68 7.06 34.85
N VAL A 43 9.50 7.69 33.69
CA VAL A 43 8.23 7.78 32.97
C VAL A 43 8.30 6.85 31.75
N THR A 44 7.32 5.99 31.61
CA THR A 44 7.22 4.99 30.54
C THR A 44 5.83 5.01 29.94
N ASP A 45 5.73 4.96 28.62
CA ASP A 45 4.52 4.53 27.94
C ASP A 45 4.63 3.09 27.48
N THR A 46 3.54 2.35 27.60
CA THR A 46 3.40 0.96 27.17
C THR A 46 2.23 0.76 26.21
N THR A 47 1.54 1.82 25.84
CA THR A 47 0.37 1.79 24.97
C THR A 47 0.83 2.08 23.55
N ALA A 48 0.38 1.28 22.59
CA ALA A 48 0.70 1.54 21.19
C ALA A 48 -0.19 2.65 20.60
N PRO A 49 0.28 3.35 19.55
CA PRO A 49 -0.57 4.23 18.78
C PRO A 49 -1.81 3.54 18.22
N VAL A 50 -2.82 4.33 17.89
CA VAL A 50 -4.05 3.89 17.21
C VAL A 50 -4.13 4.54 15.85
N LEU A 51 -4.25 3.72 14.79
CA LEU A 51 -4.48 4.19 13.43
C LEU A 51 -5.90 4.75 13.26
N SER A 52 -6.06 5.79 12.44
CA SER A 52 -7.35 6.43 12.17
C SER A 52 -8.31 5.56 11.36
N SER A 53 -7.77 4.59 10.63
CA SER A 53 -8.53 3.68 9.77
C SER A 53 -7.69 2.45 9.44
N GLU A 54 -8.35 1.33 9.21
CA GLU A 54 -7.76 0.07 8.76
C GLU A 54 -8.50 -0.37 7.48
N PRO A 55 -7.99 -0.03 6.29
CA PRO A 55 -8.64 -0.39 5.03
C PRO A 55 -8.78 -1.91 4.91
N ALA A 56 -9.99 -2.37 4.58
CA ALA A 56 -10.24 -3.79 4.37
C ALA A 56 -9.61 -4.28 3.06
N ASP A 57 -9.36 -5.59 3.00
CA ASP A 57 -8.99 -6.28 1.77
C ASP A 57 -10.12 -6.17 0.73
N VAL A 58 -9.75 -6.06 -0.54
CA VAL A 58 -10.71 -5.90 -1.64
C VAL A 58 -10.30 -6.71 -2.87
N SER A 59 -11.28 -7.10 -3.68
CA SER A 59 -11.08 -7.61 -5.03
C SER A 59 -11.68 -6.65 -6.04
N VAL A 60 -10.90 -6.24 -7.03
CA VAL A 60 -11.24 -5.18 -7.97
C VAL A 60 -10.80 -5.54 -9.40
N ASP A 61 -11.48 -4.91 -10.37
CA ASP A 61 -11.00 -4.88 -11.75
C ASP A 61 -9.72 -4.03 -11.87
N CYS A 62 -8.90 -4.26 -12.90
CA CYS A 62 -7.62 -3.57 -13.07
C CYS A 62 -7.77 -2.04 -13.22
N GLU A 63 -8.92 -1.57 -13.71
CA GLU A 63 -9.20 -0.13 -13.82
C GLU A 63 -9.74 0.49 -12.52
N ALA A 64 -10.04 -0.35 -11.51
CA ALA A 64 -10.70 0.04 -10.27
C ALA A 64 -9.81 -0.10 -9.02
N ILE A 65 -8.49 -0.18 -9.20
CA ILE A 65 -7.53 -0.23 -8.09
C ILE A 65 -7.68 1.04 -7.23
N PRO A 66 -8.01 0.91 -5.92
CA PRO A 66 -8.22 2.09 -5.09
C PRO A 66 -6.92 2.85 -4.85
N ALA A 67 -7.03 4.18 -4.86
CA ALA A 67 -5.95 5.06 -4.43
C ALA A 67 -5.53 4.74 -2.99
N VAL A 68 -4.27 5.03 -2.66
CA VAL A 68 -3.75 4.86 -1.29
C VAL A 68 -4.47 5.84 -0.36
N PRO A 69 -5.20 5.37 0.68
CA PRO A 69 -5.82 6.27 1.64
C PRO A 69 -4.78 6.96 2.52
N THR A 70 -5.07 8.19 2.92
CA THR A 70 -4.29 8.88 3.98
C THR A 70 -4.72 8.33 5.34
N ILE A 71 -3.78 7.73 6.07
CA ILE A 71 -3.97 7.20 7.42
C ILE A 71 -3.10 8.00 8.38
N THR A 72 -3.67 8.40 9.51
CA THR A 72 -2.96 9.09 10.61
C THR A 72 -2.96 8.21 11.86
N ALA A 73 -2.12 8.53 12.84
CA ALA A 73 -2.11 7.85 14.13
C ALA A 73 -2.30 8.86 15.28
N THR A 74 -2.82 8.38 16.41
CA THR A 74 -2.89 9.10 17.68
C THR A 74 -2.38 8.22 18.80
N ASP A 75 -1.81 8.84 19.83
CA ASP A 75 -1.36 8.15 21.04
C ASP A 75 -1.79 8.93 22.30
N ASN A 76 -1.81 8.26 23.46
CA ASN A 76 -2.23 8.87 24.72
C ASN A 76 -1.20 9.81 25.34
N CYS A 77 0.10 9.61 25.10
CA CYS A 77 1.17 10.47 25.62
C CYS A 77 1.93 11.20 24.51
N ASP A 78 1.88 10.70 23.28
CA ASP A 78 2.54 11.31 22.14
C ASP A 78 1.57 12.13 21.26
N THR A 79 1.83 13.43 21.19
CA THR A 79 1.00 14.37 20.43
C THR A 79 1.31 14.37 18.93
N VAL A 80 2.46 13.82 18.52
CA VAL A 80 2.89 13.78 17.12
C VAL A 80 3.37 12.37 16.81
N VAL A 81 2.50 11.58 16.19
CA VAL A 81 2.81 10.21 15.80
C VAL A 81 2.68 10.07 14.29
N ASP A 82 3.78 9.73 13.64
CA ASP A 82 3.83 9.56 12.20
C ASP A 82 3.35 8.16 11.79
N VAL A 83 2.79 8.06 10.59
CA VAL A 83 2.44 6.80 9.94
C VAL A 83 3.32 6.62 8.72
N VAL A 84 4.02 5.49 8.65
CA VAL A 84 4.83 5.07 7.51
C VAL A 84 3.98 4.17 6.63
N PHE A 85 3.72 4.60 5.39
CA PHE A 85 3.09 3.79 4.36
C PHE A 85 4.14 3.11 3.47
N THR A 86 3.94 1.82 3.18
CA THR A 86 4.75 1.05 2.23
C THR A 86 3.84 0.18 1.34
N GLU A 87 4.04 0.21 0.02
CA GLU A 87 3.55 -0.83 -0.88
C GLU A 87 4.58 -1.98 -0.86
N VAL A 88 4.27 -3.03 -0.10
CA VAL A 88 5.17 -4.15 0.21
C VAL A 88 5.42 -5.02 -1.02
N SER A 89 4.38 -5.22 -1.83
CA SER A 89 4.48 -5.96 -3.09
C SER A 89 3.42 -5.51 -4.09
N ASN A 90 3.77 -5.69 -5.37
CA ASN A 90 2.86 -5.51 -6.48
C ASN A 90 3.19 -6.57 -7.54
N THR A 91 2.28 -7.53 -7.73
CA THR A 91 2.42 -8.65 -8.66
C THR A 91 1.46 -8.55 -9.83
N VAL A 92 0.76 -7.42 -9.99
CA VAL A 92 -0.23 -7.23 -11.04
C VAL A 92 0.46 -7.19 -12.40
N VAL A 93 0.12 -8.16 -13.24
CA VAL A 93 0.58 -8.29 -14.62
C VAL A 93 -0.65 -8.56 -15.47
N ASP A 94 -0.82 -7.80 -16.54
CA ASP A 94 -1.93 -7.94 -17.50
C ASP A 94 -3.29 -8.07 -16.79
N GLY A 95 -3.56 -7.15 -15.86
CA GLY A 95 -4.81 -7.09 -15.10
C GLY A 95 -5.00 -8.11 -13.99
N CYS A 96 -4.04 -9.00 -13.76
CA CYS A 96 -4.19 -10.08 -12.79
C CYS A 96 -3.04 -10.10 -11.78
N GLY A 97 -3.35 -10.20 -10.49
CA GLY A 97 -2.35 -10.30 -9.43
C GLY A 97 -2.81 -9.68 -8.13
N GLU A 98 -1.85 -9.29 -7.29
CA GLU A 98 -2.12 -8.71 -5.98
C GLU A 98 -1.23 -7.50 -5.69
N ILE A 99 -1.77 -6.55 -4.93
CA ILE A 99 -1.03 -5.45 -4.33
C ILE A 99 -1.16 -5.58 -2.81
N VAL A 100 -0.04 -5.56 -2.10
CA VAL A 100 0.00 -5.58 -0.63
C VAL A 100 0.52 -4.25 -0.12
N ARG A 101 -0.28 -3.60 0.72
CA ARG A 101 0.01 -2.30 1.33
C ARG A 101 0.10 -2.45 2.84
N GLN A 102 1.03 -1.74 3.45
CA GLN A 102 1.23 -1.73 4.89
C GLN A 102 1.33 -0.30 5.43
N TRP A 103 0.73 -0.08 6.59
CA TRP A 103 0.90 1.12 7.40
C TRP A 103 1.47 0.73 8.75
N GLU A 104 2.51 1.41 9.19
CA GLU A 104 3.15 1.20 10.48
C GLU A 104 3.29 2.54 11.21
N SER A 105 3.11 2.53 12.52
CA SER A 105 3.28 3.71 13.37
C SER A 105 3.95 3.31 14.68
N THR A 106 4.86 4.16 15.14
CA THR A 106 5.68 3.96 16.34
C THR A 106 5.68 5.24 17.15
N ASP A 107 5.36 5.15 18.44
CA ASP A 107 5.44 6.31 19.36
C ASP A 107 6.89 6.60 19.79
N ASN A 108 7.09 7.69 20.52
CA ASN A 108 8.38 8.05 21.12
C ASN A 108 8.94 7.04 22.13
N CYS A 109 8.10 6.15 22.65
CA CYS A 109 8.48 5.09 23.59
C CYS A 109 8.84 3.77 22.91
N GLY A 110 8.65 3.66 21.59
CA GLY A 110 8.90 2.46 20.79
C GLY A 110 7.73 1.47 20.74
N ASN A 111 6.53 1.84 21.23
CA ASN A 111 5.34 1.02 21.05
C ASN A 111 4.84 1.16 19.61
N THR A 112 4.41 0.05 19.02
CA THR A 112 4.12 -0.05 17.58
C THR A 112 2.73 -0.56 17.28
N VAL A 113 2.15 -0.09 16.17
CA VAL A 113 0.96 -0.65 15.53
C VAL A 113 1.23 -0.81 14.04
N SER A 114 0.69 -1.87 13.43
CA SER A 114 0.74 -2.05 11.98
C SER A 114 -0.56 -2.62 11.43
N HIS A 115 -0.89 -2.24 10.20
CA HIS A 115 -2.03 -2.76 9.45
C HIS A 115 -1.61 -3.08 8.01
N THR A 116 -2.14 -4.18 7.48
CA THR A 116 -1.87 -4.64 6.11
C THR A 116 -3.19 -4.76 5.35
N GLN A 117 -3.20 -4.25 4.11
CA GLN A 117 -4.29 -4.42 3.16
C GLN A 117 -3.79 -5.22 1.95
N THR A 118 -4.57 -6.21 1.54
CA THR A 118 -4.40 -6.96 0.29
C THR A 118 -5.46 -6.55 -0.72
N ILE A 119 -5.03 -6.18 -1.93
CA ILE A 119 -5.88 -5.85 -3.06
C ILE A 119 -5.67 -6.93 -4.12
N THR A 120 -6.67 -7.77 -4.36
CA THR A 120 -6.66 -8.73 -5.47
C THR A 120 -7.18 -8.06 -6.72
N VAL A 121 -6.41 -8.09 -7.80
CA VAL A 121 -6.77 -7.53 -9.10
C VAL A 121 -7.10 -8.67 -10.05
N THR A 122 -8.24 -8.58 -10.72
CA THR A 122 -8.69 -9.57 -11.71
C THR A 122 -9.34 -8.86 -12.87
N ASP A 123 -8.79 -9.06 -14.05
CA ASP A 123 -9.44 -8.64 -15.29
C ASP A 123 -10.64 -9.54 -15.58
N THR A 124 -11.78 -8.90 -15.82
CA THR A 124 -13.04 -9.58 -16.17
C THR A 124 -13.59 -9.14 -17.53
N THR A 125 -12.89 -8.22 -18.20
CA THR A 125 -13.27 -7.71 -19.51
C THR A 125 -12.62 -8.59 -20.58
N ALA A 126 -13.34 -8.85 -21.66
CA ALA A 126 -12.80 -9.63 -22.77
C ALA A 126 -12.10 -8.71 -23.78
N PRO A 127 -11.03 -9.19 -24.46
CA PRO A 127 -10.37 -8.42 -25.50
C PRO A 127 -11.30 -8.16 -26.69
N VAL A 128 -11.01 -7.08 -27.42
CA VAL A 128 -11.78 -6.64 -28.58
C VAL A 128 -10.91 -6.71 -29.83
N LEU A 129 -11.41 -7.38 -30.87
CA LEU A 129 -10.78 -7.38 -32.20
C LEU A 129 -10.98 -6.03 -32.91
N SER A 130 -9.94 -5.59 -33.62
CA SER A 130 -9.95 -4.37 -34.45
C SER A 130 -10.92 -4.42 -35.63
N ALA A 131 -11.22 -5.61 -36.13
CA ALA A 131 -12.21 -5.86 -37.16
C ALA A 131 -12.69 -7.32 -37.14
N GLU A 132 -13.90 -7.53 -37.65
CA GLU A 132 -14.50 -8.84 -37.88
C GLU A 132 -14.83 -8.94 -39.38
N PRO A 133 -13.93 -9.49 -40.21
CA PRO A 133 -14.16 -9.61 -41.65
C PRO A 133 -15.40 -10.47 -41.94
N GLY A 134 -16.36 -9.94 -42.69
CA GLY A 134 -17.53 -10.69 -43.12
C GLY A 134 -17.25 -11.62 -44.31
N ASP A 135 -18.13 -12.59 -44.50
CA ASP A 135 -18.05 -13.55 -45.61
C ASP A 135 -18.18 -12.86 -46.97
N VAL A 136 -17.41 -13.35 -47.95
CA VAL A 136 -17.44 -12.86 -49.33
C VAL A 136 -17.47 -14.02 -50.33
N SER A 137 -18.12 -13.79 -51.48
CA SER A 137 -18.04 -14.68 -52.63
C SER A 137 -17.30 -13.98 -53.75
N VAL A 138 -16.23 -14.62 -54.24
CA VAL A 138 -15.31 -14.06 -55.23
C VAL A 138 -14.97 -15.13 -56.27
N ASP A 139 -14.52 -14.68 -57.44
CA ASP A 139 -13.90 -15.56 -58.44
C ASP A 139 -12.55 -16.10 -57.92
N CYS A 140 -12.08 -17.23 -58.47
CA CYS A 140 -10.84 -17.88 -58.03
C CYS A 140 -9.59 -17.00 -58.24
N GLU A 141 -9.66 -16.02 -59.14
CA GLU A 141 -8.59 -15.02 -59.35
C GLU A 141 -8.70 -13.79 -58.42
N ALA A 142 -9.77 -13.68 -57.63
CA ALA A 142 -10.10 -12.50 -56.82
C ALA A 142 -10.15 -12.77 -55.30
N ILE A 143 -9.47 -13.82 -54.83
CA ILE A 143 -9.38 -14.16 -53.40
C ILE A 143 -8.71 -13.00 -52.64
N PRO A 144 -9.39 -12.38 -51.65
CA PRO A 144 -8.82 -11.27 -50.90
C PRO A 144 -7.63 -11.74 -50.05
N ALA A 145 -6.61 -10.89 -49.95
CA ALA A 145 -5.51 -11.09 -49.02
C ALA A 145 -6.02 -11.22 -47.58
N VAL A 146 -5.27 -11.92 -46.72
CA VAL A 146 -5.58 -12.00 -45.30
C VAL A 146 -5.48 -10.60 -44.70
N PRO A 147 -6.55 -10.05 -44.09
CA PRO A 147 -6.47 -8.77 -43.42
C PRO A 147 -5.60 -8.88 -42.16
N THR A 148 -4.90 -7.80 -41.83
CA THR A 148 -4.24 -7.68 -40.52
C THR A 148 -5.29 -7.35 -39.47
N ILE A 149 -5.48 -8.27 -38.51
CA ILE A 149 -6.37 -8.08 -37.36
C ILE A 149 -5.50 -8.01 -36.11
N THR A 150 -5.69 -6.95 -35.32
CA THR A 150 -5.13 -6.81 -33.97
C THR A 150 -6.24 -6.92 -32.92
N ALA A 151 -5.88 -7.21 -31.67
CA ALA A 151 -6.76 -7.14 -30.51
C ALA A 151 -6.27 -6.07 -29.53
N THR A 152 -7.18 -5.54 -28.74
CA THR A 152 -6.88 -4.66 -27.61
C THR A 152 -7.67 -5.11 -26.40
N ASP A 153 -7.07 -4.96 -25.23
CA ASP A 153 -7.69 -5.19 -23.95
C ASP A 153 -7.43 -3.98 -23.03
N ASN A 154 -8.30 -3.75 -22.04
CA ASN A 154 -8.16 -2.62 -21.12
C ASN A 154 -7.08 -2.87 -20.05
N CYS A 155 -6.79 -4.14 -19.74
CA CYS A 155 -5.85 -4.56 -18.71
C CYS A 155 -4.58 -5.21 -19.27
N ASP A 156 -4.66 -5.78 -20.47
CA ASP A 156 -3.54 -6.40 -21.19
C ASP A 156 -3.08 -5.52 -22.36
N THR A 157 -1.81 -5.10 -22.31
CA THR A 157 -1.19 -4.26 -23.34
C THR A 157 -0.67 -5.05 -24.54
N VAL A 158 -0.59 -6.38 -24.43
CA VAL A 158 -0.05 -7.30 -25.43
C VAL A 158 -1.02 -8.45 -25.63
N VAL A 159 -2.07 -8.20 -26.42
CA VAL A 159 -3.05 -9.22 -26.77
C VAL A 159 -2.67 -9.89 -28.10
N ASP A 160 -2.36 -11.18 -28.04
CA ASP A 160 -2.07 -11.99 -29.23
C ASP A 160 -3.36 -12.38 -29.97
N VAL A 161 -3.33 -12.27 -31.30
CA VAL A 161 -4.39 -12.77 -32.20
C VAL A 161 -3.89 -14.03 -32.90
N VAL A 162 -4.66 -15.12 -32.82
CA VAL A 162 -4.27 -16.41 -33.39
C VAL A 162 -5.01 -16.65 -34.70
N PHE A 163 -4.31 -16.46 -35.81
CA PHE A 163 -4.88 -16.68 -37.14
C PHE A 163 -4.77 -18.13 -37.62
N THR A 164 -5.87 -18.67 -38.15
CA THR A 164 -5.88 -19.94 -38.90
C THR A 164 -6.66 -19.81 -40.21
N GLU A 165 -6.17 -20.47 -41.27
CA GLU A 165 -6.85 -20.57 -42.56
C GLU A 165 -6.96 -22.02 -43.00
N VAL A 166 -8.16 -22.43 -43.43
CA VAL A 166 -8.43 -23.77 -43.94
C VAL A 166 -9.07 -23.64 -45.32
N SER A 167 -8.42 -24.24 -46.33
CA SER A 167 -8.87 -24.21 -47.74
C SER A 167 -9.02 -25.62 -48.34
N ASN A 168 -9.18 -26.64 -47.50
CA ASN A 168 -9.16 -28.05 -47.92
C ASN A 168 -10.39 -28.49 -48.75
N THR A 169 -11.40 -27.64 -48.87
CA THR A 169 -12.59 -27.87 -49.72
C THR A 169 -12.46 -27.26 -51.11
N VAL A 170 -11.39 -26.49 -51.39
CA VAL A 170 -11.13 -25.89 -52.70
C VAL A 170 -10.57 -26.93 -53.67
N VAL A 171 -11.37 -27.31 -54.67
CA VAL A 171 -11.00 -28.25 -55.74
C VAL A 171 -11.35 -27.62 -57.09
N ASP A 172 -10.41 -27.65 -58.04
CA ASP A 172 -10.56 -27.03 -59.38
C ASP A 172 -11.07 -25.58 -59.34
N GLY A 173 -10.63 -24.81 -58.32
CA GLY A 173 -10.99 -23.39 -58.14
C GLY A 173 -12.36 -23.15 -57.50
N CYS A 174 -13.07 -24.19 -57.07
CA CYS A 174 -14.36 -24.08 -56.40
C CYS A 174 -14.27 -24.66 -54.98
N GLY A 175 -14.74 -23.91 -53.97
CA GLY A 175 -14.80 -24.37 -52.59
C GLY A 175 -14.87 -23.22 -51.60
N GLU A 176 -14.59 -23.51 -50.34
CA GLU A 176 -14.64 -22.55 -49.24
C GLU A 176 -13.25 -22.37 -48.63
N ILE A 177 -12.91 -21.12 -48.32
CA ILE A 177 -11.75 -20.78 -47.49
C ILE A 177 -12.30 -20.24 -46.18
N VAL A 178 -12.04 -20.92 -45.09
CA VAL A 178 -12.45 -20.50 -43.73
C VAL A 178 -11.25 -19.87 -43.04
N ARG A 179 -11.43 -18.65 -42.53
CA ARG A 179 -10.44 -17.91 -41.73
C ARG A 179 -10.97 -17.70 -40.32
N GLN A 180 -10.14 -17.90 -39.30
CA GLN A 180 -10.47 -17.65 -37.89
C GLN A 180 -9.34 -16.85 -37.22
N TRP A 181 -9.69 -16.01 -36.24
CA TRP A 181 -8.80 -15.11 -35.50
C TRP A 181 -9.06 -15.20 -34.01
#